data_AF-A0A1L6R6W1-F1
#
_entry.id   AF-A0A1L6R6W1-F1
#
_cell.length_a   1.000
_cell.length_b   1.000
_cell.length_c   1.000
_cell.angle_alpha   90.00
_cell.angle_beta   90.00
_cell.angle_gamma   90.00
#
_symmetry.space_group_name_H-M   'P 1'
#
loop_
_entity.id
_entity.type
_entity.pdbx_description
1 polymer ?
#
loop_
_entity_poly.entity_id
_entity_poly.type
_entity_poly.pdbx_seq_one_letter_code
_entity_poly.pdbx_strand_id
1 'polypeptide(L)'
;MQVGETLLVPEKTAFKKADNFQLKISEGQLQKLYQGLMKYDLLNPDKTSFQDFENALTKDWDTHNSKIHFKMDGPSSREFYEFLSATFPNDMTIKDFFIYSGVVLRADEKKYKYNTLKNSPTRTPVSKQNVALVNIFKRMS
;
A
#
# COMPACT_ATOMS: atom_id res chain seq x y z
N MET A 1 29.72 -48.80 3.66
CA MET A 1 28.36 -48.46 4.13
C MET A 1 28.52 -47.72 5.45
N GLN A 2 28.03 -46.52 5.74
CA GLN A 2 27.33 -45.46 5.02
C GLN A 2 27.87 -44.16 5.64
N VAL A 3 28.19 -43.16 4.82
CA VAL A 3 28.34 -41.77 5.26
C VAL A 3 26.94 -41.17 5.34
N GLY A 4 26.49 -40.81 6.54
CA GLY A 4 25.23 -40.11 6.77
C GLY A 4 25.50 -38.62 6.92
N GLU A 5 25.56 -37.92 5.79
CA GLU A 5 25.69 -36.47 5.71
C GLU A 5 24.35 -35.83 6.08
N THR A 6 24.29 -35.19 7.25
CA THR A 6 23.11 -34.46 7.71
C THR A 6 22.96 -33.19 6.88
N LEU A 7 22.10 -33.24 5.85
CA LEU A 7 21.67 -32.07 5.09
C LEU A 7 20.93 -31.10 6.02
N LEU A 8 21.60 -30.00 6.38
CA LEU A 8 20.97 -28.78 6.89
C LEU A 8 19.98 -28.27 5.85
N VAL A 9 18.69 -28.47 6.11
CA VAL A 9 17.61 -27.84 5.35
C VAL A 9 17.68 -26.34 5.63
N PRO A 10 17.78 -25.46 4.62
CA PRO A 10 17.80 -24.03 4.85
C PRO A 10 16.49 -23.62 5.52
N GLU A 11 16.59 -22.95 6.66
CA GLU A 11 15.46 -22.28 7.31
C GLU A 11 14.70 -21.51 6.23
N LYS A 12 13.39 -21.81 6.09
CA LYS A 12 12.47 -20.90 5.45
C LYS A 12 12.67 -19.56 6.16
N THR A 13 13.29 -18.60 5.49
CA THR A 13 13.31 -17.21 5.92
C THR A 13 11.87 -16.82 6.19
N ALA A 14 11.52 -16.77 7.47
CA ALA A 14 10.23 -16.25 7.90
C ALA A 14 10.12 -14.88 7.26
N PHE A 15 9.08 -14.67 6.44
CA PHE A 15 8.77 -13.33 5.95
C PHE A 15 8.73 -12.43 7.18
N LYS A 16 9.71 -11.54 7.34
CA LYS A 16 9.63 -10.50 8.36
C LYS A 16 8.36 -9.73 8.02
N LYS A 17 7.32 -9.95 8.81
CA LYS A 17 6.13 -9.10 8.79
C LYS A 17 6.69 -7.71 9.07
N ALA A 18 6.62 -6.82 8.08
CA ALA A 18 6.92 -5.43 8.35
C ALA A 18 5.84 -4.97 9.32
N ASP A 19 6.23 -4.49 10.50
CA ASP A 19 5.27 -4.11 11.53
C ASP A 19 4.60 -2.76 11.17
N ASN A 20 5.18 -1.99 10.24
CA ASN A 20 4.55 -0.81 9.65
C ASN A 20 5.13 -0.46 8.27
N PHE A 21 4.58 0.59 7.67
CA PHE A 21 5.00 1.08 6.36
C PHE A 21 6.31 1.89 6.37
N GLN A 22 6.83 2.30 7.53
CA GLN A 22 8.03 3.14 7.71
C GLN A 22 8.07 4.38 6.80
N LEU A 23 6.90 4.91 6.41
CA LEU A 23 6.81 6.06 5.53
C LEU A 23 7.30 7.31 6.28
N LYS A 24 8.39 7.91 5.78
CA LYS A 24 8.86 9.21 6.24
C LYS A 24 8.03 10.30 5.58
N ILE A 25 6.87 10.59 6.16
CA ILE A 25 5.92 11.58 5.67
C ILE A 25 5.55 12.54 6.80
N SER A 26 5.49 13.84 6.51
CA SER A 26 5.03 14.84 7.50
C SER A 26 3.50 14.82 7.64
N GLU A 27 2.99 15.29 8.78
CA GLU A 27 1.55 15.42 9.02
C GLU A 27 0.86 16.29 7.94
N GLY A 28 1.49 17.41 7.55
CA GLY A 28 0.96 18.26 6.48
C GLY A 28 0.89 17.56 5.11
N GLN A 29 1.84 16.69 4.79
CA GLN A 29 1.80 15.87 3.57
C GLN A 29 0.75 14.76 3.66
N LEU A 30 0.60 14.11 4.83
CA LEU A 30 -0.47 13.15 5.09
C LEU A 30 -1.86 13.78 4.90
N GLN A 31 -2.07 14.97 5.45
CA GLN A 31 -3.33 15.68 5.34
C GLN A 31 -3.64 16.04 3.88
N LYS A 32 -2.65 16.55 3.13
CA LYS A 32 -2.78 16.80 1.69
C LYS A 32 -3.11 15.53 0.92
N LEU A 33 -2.48 14.40 1.27
CA LEU A 33 -2.70 13.11 0.60
C LEU A 33 -4.12 12.62 0.85
N TYR A 34 -4.54 12.61 2.11
CA TYR A 34 -5.88 12.21 2.52
C TYR A 34 -6.96 13.08 1.85
N GLN A 35 -6.83 14.41 1.92
CA GLN A 35 -7.77 15.33 1.27
C GLN A 35 -7.79 15.18 -0.25
N GLY A 36 -6.62 14.97 -0.86
CA GLY A 36 -6.50 14.70 -2.29
C GLY A 36 -7.25 13.45 -2.69
N LEU A 37 -7.04 12.35 -1.97
CA LEU A 37 -7.73 11.08 -2.23
C LEU A 37 -9.25 11.20 -2.04
N MET A 38 -9.72 11.91 -1.02
CA MET A 38 -11.17 12.17 -0.85
C MET A 38 -11.74 13.03 -1.97
N LYS A 39 -11.04 14.10 -2.37
CA LYS A 39 -11.49 15.03 -3.41
C LYS A 39 -11.78 14.34 -4.74
N TYR A 40 -10.99 13.33 -5.08
CA TYR A 40 -11.14 12.56 -6.32
C TYR A 40 -11.89 11.23 -6.11
N ASP A 41 -12.56 11.05 -4.97
CA ASP A 41 -13.31 9.83 -4.61
C ASP A 41 -12.48 8.53 -4.69
N LEU A 42 -11.20 8.59 -4.32
CA LEU A 42 -10.27 7.45 -4.34
C LEU A 42 -10.16 6.74 -2.99
N LEU A 43 -10.74 7.32 -1.94
CA LEU A 43 -10.77 6.79 -0.58
C LEU A 43 -12.21 6.77 -0.07
N ASN A 44 -12.56 5.80 0.76
CA ASN A 44 -13.86 5.76 1.44
C ASN A 44 -13.79 6.48 2.79
N PRO A 45 -14.27 7.74 2.91
CA PRO A 45 -14.17 8.50 4.15
C PRO A 45 -15.07 7.93 5.27
N ASP A 46 -16.15 7.22 4.92
CA ASP A 46 -17.06 6.62 5.90
C ASP A 46 -16.40 5.44 6.65
N LYS A 47 -15.33 4.87 6.08
CA LYS A 47 -14.60 3.72 6.64
C LYS A 47 -13.13 3.99 6.95
N THR A 48 -12.63 5.17 6.61
CA THR A 48 -11.24 5.54 6.84
C THR A 48 -11.21 7.01 7.25
N SER A 49 -11.16 7.23 8.57
CA SER A 49 -10.91 8.55 9.11
C SER A 49 -9.48 9.00 8.79
N PHE A 50 -9.20 10.30 8.96
CA PHE A 50 -7.82 10.79 8.83
C PHE A 50 -6.87 10.11 9.84
N GLN A 51 -7.34 9.87 11.07
CA GLN A 51 -6.55 9.19 12.09
C GLN A 51 -6.26 7.74 11.72
N ASP A 52 -7.23 7.02 11.12
CA ASP A 52 -7.00 5.66 10.63
C ASP A 52 -5.96 5.65 9.51
N PHE A 53 -6.05 6.62 8.61
CA PHE A 53 -5.13 6.78 7.49
C PHE A 53 -3.70 7.07 7.98
N GLU A 54 -3.54 8.03 8.88
CA GLU A 54 -2.25 8.36 9.49
C GLU A 54 -1.64 7.17 10.23
N ASN A 55 -2.43 6.52 11.11
CA ASN A 55 -1.97 5.37 11.88
C ASN A 55 -1.50 4.25 10.95
N ALA A 56 -2.31 3.87 9.97
CA ALA A 56 -1.97 2.80 9.03
C ALA A 56 -0.69 3.11 8.23
N LEU A 57 -0.42 4.39 7.92
CA LEU A 57 0.76 4.83 7.18
C LEU A 57 2.04 4.98 8.00
N THR A 58 1.93 5.28 9.30
CA THR A 58 3.10 5.72 10.10
C THR A 58 3.37 4.90 11.36
N LYS A 59 2.38 4.16 11.87
CA LYS A 59 2.47 3.43 13.13
C LYS A 59 2.52 1.93 12.93
N ASP A 60 3.00 1.25 13.95
CA ASP A 60 2.98 -0.20 14.09
C ASP A 60 1.54 -0.74 14.02
N TRP A 61 1.28 -1.63 13.07
CA TRP A 61 -0.02 -2.20 12.79
C TRP A 61 -0.55 -3.08 13.91
N ASP A 62 0.31 -3.62 14.78
CA ASP A 62 -0.12 -4.41 15.93
C ASP A 62 -0.53 -3.51 17.13
N THR A 63 -0.35 -2.19 17.02
CA THR A 63 -0.75 -1.20 18.05
C THR A 63 -2.11 -0.57 17.81
N HIS A 64 -2.74 -0.80 16.66
CA HIS A 64 -4.01 -0.18 16.30
C HIS A 64 -4.84 -1.04 15.34
N ASN A 65 -6.15 -0.79 15.27
CA ASN A 65 -7.04 -1.50 14.33
C ASN A 65 -7.32 -0.75 13.02
N SER A 66 -6.60 0.36 12.77
CA SER A 66 -6.78 1.25 11.64
C SER A 66 -6.65 0.54 10.28
N LYS A 67 -7.52 0.88 9.33
CA LYS A 67 -7.53 0.35 7.95
C LYS A 67 -7.78 1.45 6.93
N ILE A 68 -7.19 1.30 5.75
CA ILE A 68 -7.37 2.18 4.59
C ILE A 68 -8.26 1.47 3.57
N HIS A 69 -9.40 2.09 3.26
CA HIS A 69 -10.38 1.55 2.31
C HIS A 69 -10.37 2.36 1.01
N PHE A 70 -9.61 1.91 0.03
CA PHE A 70 -9.51 2.58 -1.26
C PHE A 70 -10.68 2.26 -2.19
N LYS A 71 -11.12 3.28 -2.93
CA LYS A 71 -12.07 3.19 -4.05
C LYS A 71 -11.34 3.11 -5.40
N MET A 72 -10.21 2.42 -5.43
CA MET A 72 -9.36 2.29 -6.61
C MET A 72 -9.44 0.89 -7.22
N ASP A 73 -9.43 0.84 -8.55
CA ASP A 73 -9.24 -0.41 -9.28
C ASP A 73 -7.76 -0.85 -9.25
N GLY A 74 -7.47 -2.03 -9.82
CA GLY A 74 -6.09 -2.55 -9.85
C GLY A 74 -5.09 -1.59 -10.50
N PRO A 75 -5.38 -1.07 -11.71
CA PRO A 75 -4.54 -0.06 -12.34
C PRO A 75 -4.27 1.18 -11.50
N SER A 76 -5.31 1.83 -10.98
CA SER A 76 -5.14 3.03 -10.16
C SER A 76 -4.43 2.74 -8.85
N SER A 77 -4.65 1.57 -8.24
CA SER A 77 -3.97 1.16 -7.00
C SER A 77 -2.47 0.96 -7.22
N ARG A 78 -2.08 0.34 -8.34
CA ARG A 78 -0.67 0.20 -8.70
C ARG A 78 -0.01 1.55 -8.93
N GLU A 79 -0.64 2.39 -9.74
CA GLU A 79 -0.12 3.72 -10.06
C GLU A 79 -0.01 4.60 -8.81
N PHE A 80 -1.00 4.54 -7.92
CA PHE A 80 -0.93 5.18 -6.61
C PHE A 80 0.31 4.75 -5.82
N TYR A 81 0.59 3.46 -5.75
CA TYR A 81 1.77 2.96 -5.04
C TYR A 81 3.08 3.40 -5.71
N GLU A 82 3.14 3.40 -7.05
CA GLU A 82 4.31 3.90 -7.78
C GLU A 82 4.58 5.38 -7.45
N PHE A 83 3.54 6.22 -7.45
CA PHE A 83 3.68 7.62 -7.01
C PHE A 83 4.05 7.75 -5.52
N LEU A 84 3.43 6.95 -4.65
CA LEU A 84 3.70 6.96 -3.21
C LEU A 84 5.16 6.59 -2.93
N SER A 85 5.65 5.50 -3.53
CA SER A 85 7.02 5.00 -3.36
C SER A 85 8.05 5.96 -3.97
N ALA A 86 7.75 6.60 -5.10
CA ALA A 86 8.62 7.62 -5.68
C ALA A 86 8.69 8.89 -4.82
N THR A 87 7.58 9.28 -4.20
CA THR A 87 7.49 10.51 -3.38
C THR A 87 8.06 10.29 -1.97
N PHE A 88 7.83 9.11 -1.40
CA PHE A 88 8.24 8.72 -0.04
C PHE A 88 8.99 7.37 -0.10
N PRO A 89 10.28 7.38 -0.47
CA PRO A 89 11.05 6.15 -0.62
C PRO A 89 11.09 5.32 0.66
N ASN A 90 10.83 4.02 0.51
CA ASN A 90 10.94 2.99 1.53
C ASN A 90 11.29 1.65 0.89
N ASP A 91 11.60 0.63 1.70
CA ASP A 91 12.01 -0.69 1.22
C ASP A 91 10.85 -1.64 0.89
N MET A 92 9.60 -1.16 0.96
CA MET A 92 8.45 -2.03 0.81
C MET A 92 8.04 -2.20 -0.63
N THR A 93 7.70 -3.43 -0.96
CA THR A 93 7.15 -3.77 -2.25
C THR A 93 5.64 -3.50 -2.31
N ILE A 94 5.10 -3.46 -3.53
CA ILE A 94 3.65 -3.38 -3.76
C ILE A 94 2.89 -4.54 -3.09
N LYS A 95 3.52 -5.71 -2.91
CA LYS A 95 2.93 -6.85 -2.21
C LYS A 95 2.83 -6.56 -0.71
N ASP A 96 3.88 -6.00 -0.12
CA ASP A 96 3.87 -5.62 1.29
C ASP A 96 2.74 -4.63 1.53
N PHE A 97 2.63 -3.62 0.66
CA PHE A 97 1.60 -2.58 0.76
C PHE A 97 0.16 -3.11 0.65
N PHE A 98 -0.18 -3.81 -0.45
CA PHE A 98 -1.57 -4.17 -0.75
C PHE A 98 -2.00 -5.58 -0.30
N ILE A 99 -1.05 -6.48 -0.06
CA ILE A 99 -1.34 -7.91 0.11
C ILE A 99 -1.00 -8.38 1.51
N TYR A 100 0.24 -8.16 1.95
CA TYR A 100 0.73 -8.71 3.22
C TYR A 100 0.40 -7.85 4.42
N SER A 101 0.31 -6.52 4.26
CA SER A 101 -0.03 -5.62 5.37
C SER A 101 -1.37 -5.95 6.02
N GLY A 102 -2.37 -6.34 5.21
CA GLY A 102 -3.74 -6.49 5.68
C GLY A 102 -4.36 -5.19 6.23
N VAL A 103 -3.69 -4.03 6.05
CA VAL A 103 -4.21 -2.72 6.46
C VAL A 103 -4.84 -1.97 5.29
N VAL A 104 -4.48 -2.32 4.06
CA VAL A 104 -5.02 -1.73 2.84
C VAL A 104 -6.06 -2.66 2.23
N LEU A 105 -7.28 -2.17 2.12
CA LEU A 105 -8.45 -2.88 1.64
C LEU A 105 -9.15 -2.09 0.53
N ARG A 106 -9.97 -2.81 -0.23
CA ARG A 106 -10.91 -2.18 -1.16
C ARG A 106 -12.10 -1.61 -0.39
N ALA A 107 -12.89 -0.75 -1.04
CA ALA A 107 -14.11 -0.19 -0.47
C ALA A 107 -15.13 -1.26 0.00
N ASP A 108 -15.12 -2.44 -0.63
CA ASP A 108 -15.93 -3.61 -0.26
C ASP A 108 -15.28 -4.50 0.82
N GLU A 109 -14.24 -3.99 1.51
CA GLU A 109 -13.45 -4.66 2.56
C GLU A 109 -12.66 -5.89 2.10
N LYS A 110 -12.74 -6.23 0.80
CA LYS A 110 -11.94 -7.32 0.27
C LYS A 110 -10.50 -6.89 0.08
N LYS A 111 -9.59 -7.84 0.26
CA LYS A 111 -8.18 -7.67 -0.08
C LYS A 111 -7.99 -7.50 -1.59
N TYR A 112 -6.96 -6.77 -1.96
CA TYR A 112 -6.51 -6.72 -3.34
C TYR A 112 -5.97 -8.08 -3.79
N LYS A 113 -6.16 -8.41 -5.06
CA LYS A 113 -5.56 -9.59 -5.67
C LYS A 113 -4.26 -9.19 -6.34
N TYR A 114 -3.15 -9.83 -5.98
CA TYR A 114 -1.83 -9.51 -6.52
C TYR A 114 -1.79 -9.56 -8.06
N ASN A 115 -2.41 -10.57 -8.68
CA ASN A 115 -2.45 -10.70 -10.15
C ASN A 115 -3.12 -9.50 -10.83
N THR A 116 -4.09 -8.87 -10.18
CA THR A 116 -4.77 -7.66 -10.70
C THR A 116 -3.85 -6.45 -10.68
N LEU A 117 -2.99 -6.32 -9.67
CA LEU A 117 -1.97 -5.27 -9.58
C LEU A 117 -0.81 -5.54 -10.56
N LYS A 118 -0.29 -6.77 -10.57
CA LYS A 118 0.84 -7.18 -11.42
C LYS A 118 0.55 -7.02 -12.91
N ASN A 119 -0.63 -7.46 -13.37
CA ASN A 119 -1.00 -7.50 -14.78
C ASN A 119 -1.68 -6.22 -15.27
N SER A 120 -1.75 -5.17 -14.44
CA SER A 120 -2.33 -3.90 -14.87
C SER A 120 -1.60 -3.26 -16.07
N PRO A 121 -0.25 -3.15 -16.07
CA PRO A 121 0.46 -2.43 -17.13
C PRO A 121 0.31 -3.08 -18.51
N THR A 122 0.08 -4.40 -18.55
CA THR A 122 -0.10 -5.12 -19.81
C THR A 122 -1.46 -4.90 -20.45
N ARG A 123 -2.42 -4.34 -19.71
CA ARG A 123 -3.80 -4.11 -20.18
C ARG A 123 -4.14 -2.63 -20.31
N THR A 124 -3.57 -1.78 -19.46
CA THR A 124 -3.79 -0.33 -19.50
C THR A 124 -2.49 0.39 -19.09
N PRO A 125 -1.82 1.10 -20.01
CA PRO A 125 -0.56 1.79 -19.70
C PRO A 125 -0.71 2.91 -18.66
N VAL A 126 -1.89 3.53 -18.60
CA VAL A 126 -2.22 4.66 -17.71
C VAL A 126 -3.58 4.40 -17.08
N SER A 127 -3.73 4.55 -15.76
CA SER A 127 -5.01 4.29 -15.11
C SER A 127 -6.03 5.39 -15.39
N LYS A 128 -7.32 5.09 -15.23
CA LYS A 128 -8.40 6.09 -15.33
C LYS A 128 -8.22 7.26 -14.37
N GLN A 129 -7.51 7.04 -13.25
CA GLN A 129 -7.29 8.03 -12.20
C GLN A 129 -5.90 8.69 -12.30
N ASN A 130 -5.14 8.48 -13.37
CA ASN A 130 -3.80 9.05 -13.54
C ASN A 130 -3.79 10.57 -13.32
N VAL A 131 -4.69 11.31 -13.98
CA VAL A 131 -4.76 12.77 -13.86
C VAL A 131 -5.00 13.19 -12.40
N ALA A 132 -5.90 12.47 -11.70
CA ALA A 132 -6.16 12.71 -10.29
C ALA A 132 -4.91 12.45 -9.43
N LEU A 133 -4.26 11.29 -9.61
CA LEU A 133 -3.06 10.91 -8.87
C LEU A 133 -1.91 11.89 -9.11
N VAL A 134 -1.64 12.26 -10.37
CA VAL A 134 -0.65 13.29 -10.72
C VAL A 134 -0.95 14.59 -9.99
N ASN A 135 -2.21 15.05 -9.98
CA ASN A 135 -2.59 16.29 -9.31
C ASN A 135 -2.47 16.22 -7.78
N ILE A 136 -2.70 15.05 -7.17
CA ILE A 136 -2.49 14.81 -5.74
C ILE A 136 -0.99 14.92 -5.45
N PHE A 137 -0.17 14.12 -6.12
CA PHE A 137 1.26 14.01 -5.80
C PHE A 137 2.08 15.24 -6.18
N LYS A 138 1.67 16.03 -7.18
CA LYS A 138 2.26 17.34 -7.49
C LYS A 138 2.18 18.35 -6.33
N ARG A 139 1.32 18.14 -5.35
CA ARG A 139 1.15 19.05 -4.19
C ARG A 139 1.97 18.63 -2.96
N MET A 140 2.71 17.53 -3.08
CA MET A 140 3.50 16.92 -2.00
C MET A 140 4.94 17.43 -1.93
N SER A 141 5.41 18.06 -3.02
CA SER A 141 6.65 18.84 -3.12
C SER A 141 6.53 20.18 -2.40
#